data_AF-A0AAV3P938-F1
#
_entry.id   AF-A0AAV3P938-F1
#
_cell.length_a   1.000
_cell.length_b   1.000
_cell.length_c   1.000
_cell.angle_alpha   90.00
_cell.angle_beta   90.00
_cell.angle_gamma   90.00
#
_symmetry.space_group_name_H-M   'P 1'
#
loop_
_entity.id
_entity.type
_entity.pdbx_description
1 polymer ?
#
loop_
_entity_poly.entity_id
_entity_poly.type
_entity_poly.pdbx_seq_one_letter_code
_entity_poly.pdbx_strand_id
1 'polypeptide(L)' 'MSRLQQLTTRWETLRMEEDETITTYNSKIKDLTNESFALGERTSNEKLVKKVLRTLPKRFAHKVTTIEEA' A
#
# COMPACT_ATOMS: atom_id res chain seq x y z
N MET A 1 2.43 22.56 0.56
CA MET A 1 2.81 21.19 0.16
C MET A 1 2.41 21.01 -1.30
N SER A 2 3.31 20.53 -2.15
CA SER A 2 2.97 20.17 -3.53
C SER A 2 2.11 18.89 -3.56
N ARG A 3 1.41 18.63 -4.66
CA ARG A 3 0.64 17.39 -4.84
C ARG A 3 1.52 16.14 -4.69
N LEU A 4 2.74 16.19 -5.24
CA LEU A 4 3.74 15.14 -5.07
C LEU A 4 4.09 14.93 -3.60
N GLN A 5 4.39 15.99 -2.84
CA GLN A 5 4.67 15.88 -1.41
C GLN A 5 3.50 15.27 -0.62
N GLN A 6 2.26 15.67 -0.93
CA GLN A 6 1.07 15.10 -0.30
C GLN A 6 0.88 13.61 -0.63
N LEU A 7 1.16 13.22 -1.87
CA LEU A 7 1.13 11.83 -2.30
C LEU A 7 2.21 11.00 -1.59
N THR A 8 3.44 11.52 -1.51
CA THR A 8 4.55 10.88 -0.80
C THR A 8 4.21 10.69 0.68
N THR A 9 3.70 11.72 1.36
CA THR A 9 3.31 11.60 2.78
C THR A 9 2.21 10.56 2.98
N ARG A 10 1.17 10.54 2.13
CA ARG A 10 0.11 9.52 2.20
C ARG A 10 0.65 8.12 1.93
N TRP A 11 1.57 7.98 0.96
CA TRP A 11 2.23 6.71 0.68
C TRP A 11 3.06 6.24 1.88
N GLU A 12 3.86 7.10 2.49
CA GLU A 12 4.71 6.76 3.64
C GLU A 12 3.88 6.33 4.85
N THR A 13 2.83 7.09 5.16
CA THR A 13 1.93 6.86 6.29
C THR A 13 0.86 5.79 6.04
N LEU A 14 0.72 5.30 4.80
CA LEU A 14 -0.23 4.25 4.46
C LEU A 14 0.00 3.02 5.36
N ARG A 15 -1.05 2.64 6.09
CA ARG A 15 -1.16 1.43 6.89
C ARG A 15 -2.61 0.94 6.82
N MET A 16 -2.80 -0.37 6.96
CA MET A 16 -4.13 -0.94 7.12
C MET A 16 -4.50 -0.96 8.62
N GLU A 17 -5.71 -0.51 8.94
CA GLU A 17 -6.16 -0.44 10.33
C GLU A 17 -6.56 -1.82 10.89
N GLU A 18 -6.69 -1.92 12.22
CA GLU A 18 -7.00 -3.19 12.89
C GLU A 18 -8.41 -3.72 12.57
N ASP A 19 -9.35 -2.84 12.28
CA ASP A 19 -10.75 -3.13 11.93
C ASP A 19 -11.04 -2.97 10.43
N GLU A 20 -10.07 -2.49 9.65
CA GLU A 20 -10.21 -2.30 8.22
C GLU A 20 -10.30 -3.63 7.44
N THR A 21 -11.13 -3.64 6.40
CA THR A 21 -11.23 -4.76 5.46
C THR A 21 -10.15 -4.69 4.37
N ILE A 22 -9.72 -5.84 3.85
CA ILE A 22 -8.75 -5.89 2.74
C ILE A 22 -9.26 -5.13 1.52
N THR A 23 -10.56 -5.20 1.23
CA THR A 23 -11.16 -4.50 0.08
C THR A 23 -11.03 -2.99 0.22
N THR A 24 -11.35 -2.45 1.40
CA THR A 24 -11.18 -1.02 1.69
C THR A 24 -9.72 -0.60 1.56
N TYR A 25 -8.81 -1.39 2.12
CA TYR A 25 -7.38 -1.10 2.05
C TYR A 25 -6.84 -1.12 0.60
N ASN A 26 -7.28 -2.11 -0.18
CA ASN A 26 -6.91 -2.24 -1.58
C ASN A 26 -7.41 -1.06 -2.42
N SER A 27 -8.58 -0.52 -2.13
CA SER A 27 -9.07 0.71 -2.78
C SER A 27 -8.15 1.90 -2.50
N LYS A 28 -7.71 2.10 -1.25
CA LYS A 28 -6.74 3.18 -0.93
C LYS A 28 -5.45 3.04 -1.72
N ILE A 29 -4.93 1.81 -1.85
CA ILE A 29 -3.72 1.55 -2.65
C ILE A 29 -3.95 1.95 -4.11
N LYS A 30 -5.07 1.50 -4.70
CA LYS A 30 -5.43 1.81 -6.09
C LYS A 30 -5.50 3.31 -6.32
N ASP A 31 -6.16 4.04 -5.43
CA ASP A 31 -6.28 5.50 -5.51
C ASP A 31 -4.91 6.17 -5.50
N LEU A 32 -4.00 5.74 -4.60
CA LEU A 32 -2.63 6.27 -4.54
C LEU A 32 -1.81 5.95 -5.79
N THR A 33 -1.92 4.73 -6.33
CA THR A 33 -1.22 4.38 -7.57
C THR A 33 -1.77 5.11 -8.79
N ASN A 34 -3.09 5.31 -8.86
CA ASN A 34 -3.72 6.06 -9.93
C ASN A 34 -3.29 7.53 -9.89
N GLU A 35 -3.23 8.12 -8.69
CA GLU A 35 -2.74 9.48 -8.50
C GLU A 35 -1.25 9.61 -8.84
N SER A 36 -0.41 8.66 -8.41
CA SER A 36 1.01 8.58 -8.80
C SER A 36 1.18 8.54 -10.32
N PHE A 37 0.41 7.68 -10.98
CA PHE A 37 0.41 7.54 -12.43
C PHE A 37 -0.01 8.82 -13.15
N ALA A 38 -1.06 9.50 -12.67
CA ALA A 38 -1.53 10.77 -13.22
C ALA A 38 -0.48 11.90 -13.08
N LEU A 39 0.41 11.81 -12.10
CA LEU A 39 1.53 12.73 -11.90
C LEU A 39 2.79 12.33 -12.68
N GLY A 40 2.73 11.27 -13.49
CA GLY A 40 3.85 10.76 -14.29
C GLY A 40 4.80 9.83 -13.54
N GLU A 41 4.52 9.53 -12.29
CA GLU A 41 5.30 8.57 -11.51
C GLU A 41 4.75 7.15 -11.69
N ARG A 42 5.65 6.17 -11.90
CA ARG A 42 5.28 4.76 -11.95
C ARG A 42 5.77 4.05 -10.70
N THR A 43 4.83 3.49 -9.94
CA THR A 43 5.15 2.59 -8.83
C THR A 43 5.26 1.17 -9.36
N SER A 44 6.40 0.51 -9.15
CA SER A 44 6.58 -0.88 -9.57
C SER A 44 5.72 -1.83 -8.71
N ASN A 45 5.28 -2.95 -9.30
CA ASN A 45 4.55 -3.99 -8.59
C ASN A 45 5.35 -4.52 -7.38
N GLU A 46 6.67 -4.63 -7.50
CA GLU A 46 7.54 -5.04 -6.39
C GLU A 46 7.47 -4.04 -5.23
N LYS A 47 7.52 -2.74 -5.51
CA LYS A 47 7.41 -1.68 -4.49
C LYS A 47 6.02 -1.69 -3.83
N LEU A 48 4.97 -1.95 -4.61
CA LEU A 48 3.60 -2.11 -4.12
C LEU A 48 3.47 -3.31 -3.19
N VAL A 49 3.92 -4.49 -3.62
CA VAL A 49 3.85 -5.72 -2.83
C VAL A 49 4.61 -5.56 -1.52
N LYS A 50 5.85 -5.05 -1.55
CA LYS A 50 6.64 -4.78 -0.34
C LYS A 50 5.93 -3.80 0.60
N LYS A 51 5.27 -2.77 0.05
CA LYS A 51 4.49 -1.82 0.85
C LYS A 51 3.31 -2.50 1.51
N VAL A 52 2.52 -3.29 0.78
CA VAL A 52 1.37 -4.04 1.31
C VAL A 52 1.80 -4.96 2.45
N LEU A 53 2.78 -5.83 2.21
CA LEU A 53 3.23 -6.80 3.22
C LEU A 53 3.68 -6.14 4.53
N ARG A 54 4.39 -5.01 4.46
CA ARG A 54 4.85 -4.25 5.64
C ARG A 54 3.76 -3.50 6.40
N THR A 55 2.62 -3.27 5.77
CA THR A 55 1.55 -2.42 6.29
C THR A 55 0.30 -3.20 6.70
N LEU A 56 0.30 -4.51 6.40
CA LEU A 56 -0.71 -5.43 6.88
C LEU A 56 -0.62 -5.60 8.40
N PRO A 57 -1.77 -5.65 9.09
CA PRO A 57 -1.84 -5.96 10.52
C PRO A 57 -1.35 -7.36 10.85
N LYS A 58 -0.91 -7.55 12.10
CA LYS A 58 -0.37 -8.83 12.58
C LYS A 58 -1.36 -9.98 12.46
N ARG A 59 -2.68 -9.72 12.45
CA ARG A 59 -3.70 -10.75 12.21
C ARG A 59 -3.55 -11.46 10.86
N PHE A 60 -2.83 -10.87 9.90
CA PHE A 60 -2.52 -11.47 8.61
C PHE A 60 -1.13 -12.12 8.55
N ALA A 61 -0.32 -12.07 9.61
CA ALA A 61 1.06 -12.55 9.60
C ALA A 61 1.19 -14.02 9.16
N HIS A 62 0.29 -14.90 9.61
CA HIS A 62 0.30 -16.32 9.24
C HIS A 62 0.04 -16.57 7.73
N LYS A 63 -0.66 -15.65 7.05
CA LYS A 63 -0.87 -15.73 5.59
C LYS A 63 0.30 -15.13 4.81
N VAL A 64 0.98 -14.14 5.40
CA VAL A 64 2.18 -13.53 4.80
C VAL A 64 3.34 -14.53 4.76
N THR A 65 3.55 -15.29 5.84
CA THR A 65 4.63 -16.30 5.91
C THR A 65 4.52 -17.34 4.80
N THR A 66 3.31 -17.77 4.44
CA THR A 66 3.08 -18.73 3.35
C THR A 66 3.42 -18.17 1.96
N ILE A 67 3.40 -16.85 1.77
CA ILE A 67 3.71 -16.21 0.48
C ILE A 67 5.22 -16.01 0.31
N GLU A 68 5.97 -15.76 1.40
CA GLU A 68 7.43 -15.61 1.35
C GLU A 68 8.19 -16.93 1.22
N GLU A 69 7.59 -18.06 1.63
CA GLU A 69 8.17 -19.41 1.55
C GLU A 69 7.91 -20.13 0.20
N ALA A 70 7.15 -19.51 -0.71
CA ALA A 70 6.76 -20.08 -2.01
C ALA A 70 7.75 -19.79 -3.15
#